data_AF-A0A811RWR8-F1
#
_entry.id   AF-A0A811RWR8-F1
#
_cell.length_a   1.000
_cell.length_b   1.000
_cell.length_c   1.000
_cell.angle_alpha   90.00
_cell.angle_beta   90.00
_cell.angle_gamma   90.00
#
_symmetry.space_group_name_H-M   'P 1'
#
loop_
_entity.id
_entity.type
_entity.pdbx_description
1 polymer ?
#
loop_
_entity_poly.entity_id
_entity_poly.type
_entity_poly.pdbx_seq_one_letter_code
_entity_poly.pdbx_strand_id
1 'polypeptide(L)'
;MDAFCAHVRPHTNSERRRSEPYNSTAFGAYAKEANAPALPETQRLYQRLQELGIKPVILTGRREDKRESTAKNLAAAGYTGYEKLLLKPQNVRVTSVEFKSGERKKLVDAGYVIVGNIGDQWTDLLGEPEGDRTFKLPDPMYYVG
;
A
#
# COMPACT_ATOMS: atom_id res chain seq x y z
N MET A 1 -4.04 1.69 1.50
CA MET A 1 -3.42 0.36 1.26
C MET A 1 -2.19 0.70 0.48
N ASP A 2 -1.09 0.72 1.21
CA ASP A 2 -0.01 1.66 0.94
C ASP A 2 1.17 0.88 0.36
N ALA A 3 1.79 1.45 -0.66
CA ALA A 3 2.59 0.83 -1.72
C ALA A 3 1.95 -0.38 -2.44
N PHE A 4 1.89 -0.29 -3.77
CA PHE A 4 1.23 -1.26 -4.66
C PHE A 4 1.91 -1.29 -6.06
N CYS A 5 1.22 -1.77 -7.11
CA CYS A 5 1.32 -1.39 -8.54
C CYS A 5 0.10 -1.94 -9.30
N ALA A 6 -0.82 -1.20 -9.95
CA ALA A 6 -1.05 0.26 -10.03
C ALA A 6 -2.58 0.68 -9.99
N HIS A 7 -2.95 1.97 -10.04
CA HIS A 7 -4.26 2.54 -9.55
C HIS A 7 -4.49 4.01 -10.05
N VAL A 8 -5.62 4.77 -9.97
CA VAL A 8 -7.14 4.67 -10.00
C VAL A 8 -7.71 6.10 -9.75
N ARG A 9 -8.82 6.55 -10.39
CA ARG A 9 -9.90 7.30 -9.67
C ARG A 9 -11.29 7.30 -10.37
N PRO A 10 -12.41 7.12 -9.63
CA PRO A 10 -13.80 7.18 -10.14
C PRO A 10 -14.62 8.37 -9.55
N HIS A 11 -15.94 8.39 -9.80
CA HIS A 11 -16.93 9.36 -9.27
C HIS A 11 -17.77 8.80 -8.09
N THR A 12 -18.83 9.53 -7.66
CA THR A 12 -19.19 9.68 -6.23
C THR A 12 -20.67 9.50 -5.84
N ASN A 13 -20.95 8.75 -4.76
CA ASN A 13 -21.84 9.11 -3.64
C ASN A 13 -21.69 8.06 -2.50
N SER A 14 -21.95 8.33 -1.22
CA SER A 14 -22.47 9.54 -0.54
C SER A 14 -21.81 9.79 0.84
N GLU A 15 -21.80 11.06 1.26
CA GLU A 15 -21.82 11.55 2.66
C GLU A 15 -20.93 10.93 3.76
N ARG A 16 -19.64 11.34 3.79
CA ARG A 16 -18.98 11.92 5.00
C ARG A 16 -17.65 12.59 4.61
N ARG A 17 -17.53 13.91 4.75
CA ARG A 17 -16.35 14.70 4.31
C ARG A 17 -15.48 15.13 5.48
N ARG A 18 -14.30 14.50 5.64
CA ARG A 18 -13.07 15.03 6.32
C ARG A 18 -13.30 16.03 7.47
N SER A 19 -14.15 15.69 8.44
CA SER A 19 -14.62 16.61 9.51
C SER A 19 -14.15 16.24 10.92
N GLU A 20 -13.58 15.05 11.10
CA GLU A 20 -13.18 14.51 12.42
C GLU A 20 -11.65 14.27 12.45
N PRO A 21 -10.96 14.52 13.58
CA PRO A 21 -9.54 14.21 13.73
C PRO A 21 -9.23 12.72 13.56
N TYR A 22 -8.05 12.39 13.03
CA TYR A 22 -7.62 10.99 12.84
C TYR A 22 -7.48 10.25 14.18
N ASN A 23 -8.32 9.23 14.39
CA ASN A 23 -8.29 8.37 15.57
C ASN A 23 -7.56 7.05 15.25
N SER A 24 -6.30 6.96 15.69
CA SER A 24 -5.43 5.80 15.49
C SER A 24 -5.94 4.52 16.17
N THR A 25 -6.67 4.63 17.28
CA THR A 25 -7.27 3.49 17.99
C THR A 25 -8.46 2.93 17.21
N ALA A 26 -9.36 3.79 16.72
CA ALA A 26 -10.49 3.38 15.89
C ALA A 26 -10.03 2.76 14.56
N PHE A 27 -9.08 3.39 13.87
CA PHE A 27 -8.44 2.82 12.68
C PHE A 27 -7.75 1.48 12.99
N GLY A 28 -7.10 1.37 14.17
CA GLY A 28 -6.48 0.14 14.64
C GLY A 28 -7.45 -0.99 14.97
N ALA A 29 -8.71 -0.67 15.31
CA ALA A 29 -9.78 -1.65 15.50
C ALA A 29 -10.31 -2.14 14.14
N TYR A 30 -10.70 -1.21 13.25
CA TYR A 30 -11.13 -1.51 11.88
C TYR A 30 -10.09 -2.33 11.10
N ALA A 31 -8.80 -2.00 11.24
CA ALA A 31 -7.71 -2.76 10.60
C ALA A 31 -7.56 -4.21 11.10
N LYS A 32 -8.25 -4.62 12.19
CA LYS A 32 -8.34 -6.02 12.65
C LYS A 32 -9.56 -6.76 12.10
N GLU A 33 -10.63 -6.06 11.73
CA GLU A 33 -11.84 -6.64 11.15
C GLU A 33 -11.58 -7.30 9.79
N ALA A 34 -10.55 -6.83 9.06
CA ALA A 34 -10.09 -7.36 7.78
C ALA A 34 -11.15 -7.36 6.66
N ASN A 35 -12.08 -6.40 6.71
CA ASN A 35 -13.24 -6.22 5.85
C ASN A 35 -13.13 -5.03 4.88
N ALA A 36 -11.97 -4.38 4.78
CA ALA A 36 -11.81 -3.18 3.96
C ALA A 36 -11.98 -3.51 2.46
N PRO A 37 -12.82 -2.78 1.71
CA PRO A 37 -13.17 -3.12 0.34
C PRO A 37 -11.99 -2.93 -0.63
N ALA A 38 -11.97 -3.74 -1.69
CA ALA A 38 -11.08 -3.54 -2.82
C ALA A 38 -11.44 -2.25 -3.57
N LEU A 39 -10.44 -1.57 -4.12
CA LEU A 39 -10.65 -0.58 -5.17
C LEU A 39 -10.63 -1.32 -6.52
N PRO A 40 -11.76 -1.43 -7.27
CA PRO A 40 -11.87 -2.37 -8.39
C PRO A 40 -10.83 -2.14 -9.51
N GLU A 41 -10.59 -0.88 -9.81
CA GLU A 41 -9.59 -0.44 -10.79
C GLU A 41 -8.14 -0.81 -10.38
N THR A 42 -7.86 -0.92 -9.07
CA THR A 42 -6.56 -1.39 -8.51
C THR A 42 -6.45 -2.90 -8.65
N GLN A 43 -7.55 -3.61 -8.38
CA GLN A 43 -7.63 -5.07 -8.45
C GLN A 43 -7.51 -5.58 -9.88
N ARG A 44 -8.14 -4.93 -10.86
CA ARG A 44 -7.95 -5.26 -12.29
C ARG A 44 -6.49 -5.10 -12.71
N LEU A 45 -5.83 -4.03 -12.27
CA LEU A 45 -4.43 -3.78 -12.64
C LEU A 45 -3.47 -4.74 -11.91
N TYR A 46 -3.79 -5.17 -10.69
CA TYR A 46 -3.10 -6.29 -10.01
C TYR A 46 -3.07 -7.55 -10.88
N GLN A 47 -4.26 -8.02 -11.27
CA GLN A 47 -4.45 -9.22 -12.06
C GLN A 47 -3.73 -9.09 -13.41
N ARG A 48 -3.87 -7.93 -14.08
CA ARG A 48 -3.20 -7.69 -15.36
C ARG A 48 -1.67 -7.66 -15.27
N LEU A 49 -1.09 -7.24 -14.15
CA LEU A 49 0.37 -7.29 -13.95
C LEU A 49 0.85 -8.72 -13.72
N GLN A 50 0.10 -9.53 -12.98
CA GLN A 50 0.38 -10.96 -12.82
C GLN A 50 0.27 -11.72 -14.16
N GLU A 51 -0.74 -11.42 -14.99
CA GLU A 51 -0.87 -11.94 -16.37
C GLU A 51 0.33 -11.58 -17.25
N LEU A 52 0.96 -10.44 -17.03
CA LEU A 52 2.16 -9.97 -17.73
C LEU A 52 3.48 -10.51 -17.11
N GLY A 53 3.39 -11.42 -16.13
CA GLY A 53 4.55 -11.98 -15.43
C GLY A 53 5.23 -11.04 -14.44
N ILE A 54 4.69 -9.84 -14.22
CA ILE A 54 5.21 -8.87 -13.25
C ILE A 54 4.79 -9.32 -11.85
N LYS A 55 5.78 -9.47 -10.97
CA LYS A 55 5.64 -9.96 -9.60
C LYS A 55 5.31 -8.82 -8.63
N PRO A 56 4.08 -8.69 -8.11
CA PRO A 56 3.72 -7.56 -7.25
C PRO A 56 4.33 -7.69 -5.85
N VAL A 57 4.74 -6.57 -5.25
CA VAL A 57 5.13 -6.48 -3.84
C VAL A 57 4.22 -5.47 -3.15
N ILE A 58 3.76 -5.80 -1.94
CA ILE A 58 2.93 -4.93 -1.09
C ILE A 58 3.82 -4.38 0.04
N LEU A 59 3.87 -3.06 0.25
CA LEU A 59 4.84 -2.39 1.14
C LEU A 59 4.18 -1.30 2.02
N THR A 60 3.36 -1.74 2.97
CA THR A 60 2.45 -0.86 3.73
C THR A 60 3.08 -0.26 4.98
N GLY A 61 2.63 0.94 5.36
CA GLY A 61 2.96 1.58 6.63
C GLY A 61 2.32 0.91 7.85
N ARG A 62 1.39 -0.05 7.67
CA ARG A 62 0.91 -0.93 8.74
C ARG A 62 2.08 -1.64 9.42
N ARG A 63 2.01 -1.78 10.74
CA ARG A 63 3.04 -2.50 11.49
C ARG A 63 2.80 -4.02 11.49
N GLU A 64 3.86 -4.77 11.79
CA GLU A 64 3.87 -6.25 11.86
C GLU A 64 2.76 -6.84 12.74
N ASP A 65 2.32 -6.15 13.80
CA ASP A 65 1.17 -6.51 14.63
C ASP A 65 -0.19 -6.60 13.88
N LYS A 66 -0.23 -6.21 12.61
CA LYS A 66 -1.40 -6.28 11.71
C LYS A 66 -1.13 -7.16 10.49
N ARG A 67 -0.06 -7.98 10.47
CA ARG A 67 0.28 -8.84 9.32
C ARG A 67 -0.85 -9.81 8.95
N GLU A 68 -1.40 -10.52 9.93
CA GLU A 68 -2.45 -11.52 9.70
C GLU A 68 -3.75 -10.89 9.19
N SER A 69 -4.27 -9.86 9.86
CA SER A 69 -5.50 -9.17 9.41
C SER A 69 -5.31 -8.49 8.05
N THR A 70 -4.09 -8.02 7.74
CA THR A 70 -3.74 -7.51 6.41
C THR A 70 -3.77 -8.61 5.36
N ALA A 71 -3.12 -9.75 5.59
CA ALA A 71 -3.13 -10.88 4.66
C ALA A 71 -4.54 -11.44 4.42
N LYS A 72 -5.35 -11.55 5.48
CA LYS A 72 -6.77 -11.95 5.40
C LYS A 72 -7.59 -10.97 4.55
N ASN A 73 -7.41 -9.66 4.78
CA ASN A 73 -8.09 -8.62 3.99
C ASN A 73 -7.64 -8.64 2.53
N LEU A 74 -6.36 -8.84 2.25
CA LEU A 74 -5.82 -8.95 0.89
C LEU A 74 -6.44 -10.13 0.15
N ALA A 75 -6.46 -11.31 0.77
CA ALA A 75 -7.09 -12.50 0.18
C ALA A 75 -8.60 -12.32 -0.08
N ALA A 76 -9.34 -11.78 0.90
CA ALA A 76 -10.77 -11.47 0.75
C ALA A 76 -11.05 -10.41 -0.34
N ALA A 77 -10.13 -9.48 -0.55
CA ALA A 77 -10.17 -8.47 -1.60
C ALA A 77 -9.57 -8.93 -2.94
N GLY A 78 -9.20 -10.22 -3.08
CA GLY A 78 -8.69 -10.81 -4.32
C GLY A 78 -7.22 -10.50 -4.65
N TYR A 79 -6.43 -9.97 -3.70
CA TYR A 79 -4.99 -9.72 -3.83
C TYR A 79 -4.17 -10.93 -3.38
N THR A 80 -4.17 -12.00 -4.17
CA THR A 80 -3.45 -13.25 -3.91
C THR A 80 -2.24 -13.40 -4.84
N GLY A 81 -1.19 -14.13 -4.45
CA GLY A 81 -0.02 -14.37 -5.33
C GLY A 81 0.91 -13.17 -5.51
N TYR A 82 1.01 -12.28 -4.52
CA TYR A 82 2.09 -11.31 -4.43
C TYR A 82 3.40 -12.01 -4.05
N GLU A 83 4.53 -11.47 -4.49
CA GLU A 83 5.87 -12.00 -4.24
C GLU A 83 6.33 -11.72 -2.81
N LYS A 84 6.02 -10.54 -2.25
CA LYS A 84 6.28 -10.19 -0.84
C LYS A 84 5.20 -9.28 -0.25
N LEU A 85 4.96 -9.44 1.06
CA LEU A 85 4.15 -8.55 1.88
C LEU A 85 5.04 -8.00 2.99
N LEU A 86 5.43 -6.73 2.86
CA LEU A 86 6.34 -6.00 3.74
C LEU A 86 5.53 -5.05 4.64
N LEU A 87 5.77 -5.13 5.95
CA LEU A 87 5.13 -4.29 6.97
C LEU A 87 6.22 -3.63 7.83
N LYS A 88 5.85 -2.53 8.49
CA LYS A 88 6.79 -1.76 9.31
C LYS A 88 7.10 -2.49 10.62
N PRO A 89 8.36 -2.78 10.97
CA PRO A 89 8.69 -3.51 12.20
C PRO A 89 8.17 -2.80 13.46
N GLN A 90 7.66 -3.57 14.44
CA GLN A 90 6.87 -3.02 15.56
C GLN A 90 7.61 -1.93 16.35
N ASN A 91 8.91 -2.14 16.62
CA ASN A 91 9.70 -1.27 17.49
C ASN A 91 10.48 -0.17 16.75
N VAL A 92 10.44 -0.14 15.40
CA VAL A 92 11.22 0.81 14.60
C VAL A 92 10.52 2.17 14.54
N ARG A 93 11.32 3.24 14.74
CA ARG A 93 10.92 4.66 14.76
C ARG A 93 11.65 5.48 13.68
N VAL A 94 11.50 5.07 12.41
CA VAL A 94 11.84 5.89 11.23
C VAL A 94 10.57 6.49 10.63
N THR A 95 10.69 7.48 9.74
CA THR A 95 9.58 8.08 8.96
C THR A 95 8.87 7.08 8.05
N SER A 96 7.81 7.50 7.37
CA SER A 96 7.16 6.67 6.35
C SER A 96 8.03 6.51 5.10
N VAL A 97 8.78 7.57 4.73
CA VAL A 97 9.72 7.60 3.60
C VAL A 97 10.88 6.62 3.82
N GLU A 98 11.66 6.80 4.90
CA GLU A 98 12.87 6.01 5.17
C GLU A 98 12.60 4.49 5.25
N PHE A 99 11.43 4.11 5.77
CA PHE A 99 11.02 2.71 5.77
C PHE A 99 10.79 2.19 4.35
N LYS A 100 9.99 2.90 3.54
CA LYS A 100 9.60 2.41 2.21
C LYS A 100 10.75 2.48 1.20
N SER A 101 11.58 3.53 1.23
CA SER A 101 12.81 3.59 0.42
C SER A 101 13.82 2.51 0.85
N GLY A 102 13.97 2.28 2.16
CA GLY A 102 14.80 1.20 2.70
C GLY A 102 14.38 -0.20 2.24
N GLU A 103 13.09 -0.50 2.24
CA GLU A 103 12.57 -1.78 1.71
C GLU A 103 12.71 -1.88 0.18
N ARG A 104 12.45 -0.80 -0.58
CA ARG A 104 12.72 -0.77 -2.04
C ARG A 104 14.19 -1.00 -2.35
N LYS A 105 15.11 -0.41 -1.58
CA LYS A 105 16.55 -0.66 -1.71
C LYS A 105 16.91 -2.12 -1.48
N LYS A 106 16.35 -2.77 -0.45
CA LYS A 106 16.56 -4.21 -0.21
C LYS A 106 16.09 -5.10 -1.37
N LEU A 107 15.04 -4.70 -2.10
CA LEU A 107 14.62 -5.42 -3.31
C LEU A 107 15.67 -5.28 -4.42
N VAL A 108 16.15 -4.06 -4.70
CA VAL A 108 17.19 -3.82 -5.72
C VAL A 108 18.51 -4.52 -5.34
N ASP A 109 18.93 -4.43 -4.08
CA ASP A 109 20.13 -5.11 -3.57
C ASP A 109 20.01 -6.65 -3.60
N ALA A 110 18.77 -7.18 -3.65
CA ALA A 110 18.46 -8.60 -3.87
C ALA A 110 18.23 -8.96 -5.34
N GLY A 111 18.56 -8.07 -6.28
CA GLY A 111 18.51 -8.31 -7.73
C GLY A 111 17.16 -8.08 -8.42
N TYR A 112 16.19 -7.42 -7.76
CA TYR A 112 14.89 -7.10 -8.35
C TYR A 112 14.93 -5.77 -9.11
N VAL A 113 14.33 -5.71 -10.30
CA VAL A 113 14.09 -4.46 -11.04
C VAL A 113 12.71 -3.92 -10.67
N ILE A 114 12.64 -2.69 -10.16
CA ILE A 114 11.39 -2.03 -9.77
C ILE A 114 10.85 -1.25 -10.97
N VAL A 115 10.18 -1.96 -11.88
CA VAL A 115 9.60 -1.41 -13.14
C VAL A 115 8.46 -0.39 -12.94
N GLY A 116 8.05 -0.16 -11.69
CA GLY A 116 7.08 0.85 -11.30
C GLY A 116 6.82 0.86 -9.80
N ASN A 117 6.38 1.99 -9.28
CA ASN A 117 6.02 2.22 -7.88
C ASN A 117 4.80 3.14 -7.78
N ILE A 118 4.03 3.04 -6.71
CA ILE A 118 2.76 3.76 -6.58
C ILE A 118 2.29 3.87 -5.13
N GLY A 119 1.56 4.94 -4.82
CA GLY A 119 0.84 5.02 -3.55
C GLY A 119 -0.02 6.27 -3.38
N ASP A 120 -0.91 6.18 -2.39
CA ASP A 120 -1.86 7.21 -2.01
C ASP A 120 -1.25 8.31 -1.14
N GLN A 121 -0.05 8.10 -0.60
CA GLN A 121 0.72 9.12 0.09
C GLN A 121 2.01 9.43 -0.69
N TRP A 122 2.51 10.67 -0.61
CA TRP A 122 3.80 11.00 -1.25
C TRP A 122 4.96 10.19 -0.65
N THR A 123 4.81 9.73 0.59
CA THR A 123 5.77 8.87 1.29
C THR A 123 5.86 7.45 0.71
N ASP A 124 4.93 7.02 -0.14
CA ASP A 124 5.09 5.79 -0.95
C ASP A 124 6.09 5.98 -2.10
N LEU A 125 6.16 7.17 -2.67
CA LEU A 125 6.90 7.43 -3.91
C LEU A 125 8.32 7.94 -3.63
N LEU A 126 8.44 8.91 -2.73
CA LEU A 126 9.68 9.62 -2.46
C LEU A 126 10.76 8.68 -1.87
N GLY A 127 12.02 9.01 -2.20
CA GLY A 127 13.22 8.35 -1.68
C GLY A 127 13.74 7.21 -2.56
N GLU A 128 15.05 7.16 -2.78
CA GLU A 128 15.67 6.19 -3.70
C GLU A 128 15.75 4.76 -3.13
N PRO A 129 15.63 3.72 -3.98
CA PRO A 129 15.27 3.78 -5.40
C PRO A 129 13.76 4.01 -5.55
N GLU A 130 13.32 5.01 -6.33
CA GLU A 130 11.88 5.27 -6.51
C GLU A 130 11.18 4.29 -7.47
N GLY A 131 11.92 3.70 -8.42
CA GLY A 131 11.43 2.78 -9.46
C GLY A 131 11.18 3.46 -10.80
N ASP A 132 11.23 2.71 -11.91
CA ASP A 132 11.29 3.24 -13.29
C ASP A 132 10.17 4.23 -13.64
N ARG A 133 9.00 4.09 -13.01
CA ARG A 133 7.87 5.03 -13.09
C ARG A 133 7.11 5.10 -11.76
N THR A 134 6.93 6.29 -11.23
CA THR A 134 6.06 6.55 -10.08
C THR A 134 4.65 6.96 -10.52
N PHE A 135 3.64 6.53 -9.77
CA PHE A 135 2.24 6.91 -9.99
C PHE A 135 1.67 7.47 -8.66
N LYS A 136 1.09 8.67 -8.66
CA LYS A 136 0.51 9.26 -7.43
C LYS A 136 -1.00 9.05 -7.38
N LEU A 137 -1.47 8.53 -6.25
CA LEU A 137 -2.87 8.18 -6.07
C LEU A 137 -3.67 9.19 -5.27
N PRO A 138 -5.00 9.28 -5.50
CA PRO A 138 -5.76 10.45 -5.07
C PRO A 138 -6.60 10.15 -3.82
N ASP A 139 -5.95 9.99 -2.66
CA ASP A 139 -6.65 9.95 -1.36
C ASP A 139 -7.08 11.37 -0.91
N PRO A 140 -8.38 11.63 -0.70
CA PRO A 140 -8.87 12.88 -0.12
C PRO A 140 -9.06 12.80 1.41
N MET A 141 -8.83 11.66 2.06
CA MET A 141 -9.20 11.42 3.46
C MET A 141 -8.13 11.88 4.45
N TYR A 142 -6.85 11.52 4.25
CA TYR A 142 -5.77 11.88 5.18
C TYR A 142 -4.42 12.13 4.47
N TYR A 143 -3.44 12.59 5.25
CA TYR A 143 -2.06 12.81 4.81
C TYR A 143 -1.09 12.10 5.77
N VAL A 144 -0.01 11.53 5.23
CA VAL A 144 1.05 10.85 6.00
C VAL A 144 2.40 11.51 5.74
N GLY A 145 3.11 11.88 6.82
CA GLY A 145 4.55 12.15 6.84
C GLY A 145 5.40 10.91 7.16
#